data_AF-A0A085L661-F1
#
_entry.id   AF-A0A085L661-F1
#
_cell.length_a   1.000
_cell.length_b   1.000
_cell.length_c   1.000
_cell.angle_alpha   90.00
_cell.angle_beta   90.00
_cell.angle_gamma   90.00
#
_symmetry.space_group_name_H-M   'P 1'
#
loop_
_entity.id
_entity.type
_entity.pdbx_description
1 polymer ?
#
loop_
_entity_poly.entity_id
_entity_poly.type
_entity_poly.pdbx_seq_one_letter_code
_entity_poly.pdbx_strand_id
1 'polypeptide(L)' 'VKDWDWALSEIAKRVKKTRDESFEEKDDKGVTVNRTQAIAHFGSATIDNEENYLMYKLMRTLGVINLDHCARL' A
#
# COMPACT_ATOMS: atom_id res chain seq x y z
N VAL A 1 -8.71 -9.97 -24.85
CA VAL A 1 -9.50 -10.07 -23.59
C VAL A 1 -8.64 -9.50 -22.48
N LYS A 2 -9.22 -8.78 -21.52
CA LYS A 2 -8.48 -8.33 -20.33
C LYS A 2 -8.55 -9.44 -19.29
N ASP A 3 -7.49 -10.22 -19.18
CA ASP A 3 -7.37 -11.34 -18.24
C ASP A 3 -6.69 -10.91 -16.92
N TRP A 4 -6.46 -11.87 -16.02
CA TRP A 4 -5.85 -11.61 -14.73
C TRP A 4 -4.42 -11.10 -14.83
N ASP A 5 -3.62 -11.62 -15.77
CA ASP A 5 -2.23 -11.19 -15.96
C ASP A 5 -2.17 -9.73 -16.44
N TRP A 6 -3.06 -9.36 -17.36
CA TRP A 6 -3.21 -7.97 -17.78
C TRP A 6 -3.60 -7.07 -16.61
N ALA A 7 -4.59 -7.47 -15.80
CA ALA A 7 -5.08 -6.66 -14.68
C ALA A 7 -4.00 -6.45 -13.60
N LEU A 8 -3.32 -7.52 -13.17
CA LEU A 8 -2.27 -7.46 -12.16
C LEU A 8 -1.07 -6.65 -12.65
N SER A 9 -0.67 -6.81 -13.91
CA SER A 9 0.43 -6.03 -14.52
C SER A 9 0.12 -4.53 -14.51
N GLU A 10 -1.12 -4.16 -14.84
CA GLU A 10 -1.56 -2.76 -14.86
C GLU A 10 -1.67 -2.15 -13.45
N ILE A 11 -2.11 -2.92 -12.46
CA ILE A 11 -2.12 -2.49 -11.05
C ILE A 11 -0.67 -2.29 -10.56
N ALA A 12 0.22 -3.26 -10.80
CA ALA A 12 1.61 -3.18 -10.39
C ALA A 12 2.35 -1.96 -10.98
N LYS A 13 2.12 -1.65 -12.27
CA LYS A 13 2.68 -0.45 -12.92
C LYS A 13 2.23 0.84 -12.23
N ARG A 14 0.94 0.95 -11.87
CA ARG A 14 0.40 2.13 -11.19
C ARG A 14 0.95 2.27 -9.78
N VAL A 15 0.96 1.18 -9.00
CA VAL A 15 1.54 1.15 -7.65
C VAL A 15 3.00 1.56 -7.68
N LYS A 16 3.80 0.97 -8.59
CA LYS A 16 5.21 1.31 -8.74
C LYS A 16 5.41 2.78 -9.10
N LYS A 17 4.72 3.26 -10.15
CA LYS A 17 4.84 4.64 -10.61
C LYS A 17 4.50 5.63 -9.48
N THR A 18 3.33 5.48 -8.85
CA THR A 18 2.90 6.37 -7.76
C THR A 18 3.87 6.33 -6.59
N ARG A 19 4.35 5.13 -6.21
CA ARG A 19 5.31 4.98 -5.13
C ARG A 19 6.62 5.69 -5.45
N ASP A 20 7.21 5.43 -6.62
CA ASP A 20 8.50 6.01 -7.00
C ASP A 20 8.44 7.54 -7.09
N GLU A 21 7.32 8.10 -7.58
CA GLU A 21 7.12 9.55 -7.67
C GLU A 21 6.90 10.22 -6.31
N SER A 22 6.50 9.47 -5.28
CA SER A 22 6.07 10.03 -3.99
C SER A 22 6.78 9.44 -2.77
N PHE A 23 7.85 8.65 -2.95
CA PHE A 23 8.51 7.98 -1.83
C PHE A 23 9.39 8.98 -1.08
N GLU A 24 9.18 9.05 0.23
CA GLU A 24 9.90 9.89 1.17
C GLU A 24 10.84 8.99 1.98
N GLU A 25 12.13 9.03 1.65
CA GLU A 25 13.15 8.30 2.43
C GLU A 25 13.39 8.98 3.79
N LYS A 26 13.47 10.32 3.78
CA LYS A 26 13.68 11.15 4.97
C LYS A 26 12.68 12.30 5.01
N ASP A 27 12.29 12.69 6.22
CA ASP A 27 11.42 13.85 6.44
C ASP A 27 12.19 15.18 6.41
N ASP A 28 11.47 16.29 6.64
CA ASP A 28 12.00 17.66 6.69
C ASP A 28 13.07 17.88 7.77
N LYS A 29 13.13 16.99 8.76
CA LYS A 29 14.12 16.99 9.86
C LYS A 29 15.26 16.01 9.60
N GLY A 30 15.27 15.32 8.46
CA GLY A 30 16.29 14.35 8.09
C GLY A 30 16.14 12.98 8.77
N VAL A 31 15.01 12.70 9.44
CA VAL A 31 14.71 11.40 10.05
C VAL A 31 14.30 10.43 8.95
N THR A 32 14.86 9.22 8.96
CA THR A 32 14.46 8.16 8.03
C THR A 32 13.02 7.72 8.32
N VAL A 33 12.15 7.85 7.32
CA VAL A 33 10.72 7.51 7.42
C VAL A 33 10.26 6.45 6.42
N ASN A 34 10.95 6.30 5.28
CA ASN A 34 10.70 5.26 4.27
C ASN A 34 9.20 5.03 3.95
N ARG A 35 8.49 6.09 3.55
CA ARG A 35 7.03 6.07 3.39
C ARG A 35 6.55 6.66 2.06
N THR A 36 5.32 6.33 1.67
CA THR A 36 4.55 7.04 0.64
C THR A 36 3.23 7.51 1.24
N GLN A 37 2.92 8.80 1.02
CA GLN A 37 1.65 9.41 1.44
C GLN A 37 0.60 9.43 0.31
N ALA A 38 0.98 9.07 -0.92
CA ALA A 38 0.13 9.16 -2.11
C ALA A 38 -0.76 7.92 -2.32
N ILE A 39 -0.59 6.88 -1.50
CA ILE A 39 -1.37 5.64 -1.55
C ILE A 39 -2.08 5.47 -0.21
N ALA A 40 -3.34 5.02 -0.25
CA ALA A 40 -4.11 4.66 0.93
C ALA A 40 -4.80 3.30 0.75
N HIS A 41 -5.01 2.58 1.84
CA HIS A 41 -5.70 1.30 1.86
C HIS A 41 -6.81 1.31 2.91
N PHE A 42 -8.03 0.94 2.49
CA PHE A 42 -9.17 0.70 3.36
C PHE A 42 -9.42 -0.80 3.40
N GLY A 43 -9.01 -1.42 4.50
CA GLY A 43 -9.05 -2.86 4.73
C GLY A 43 -10.30 -3.32 5.46
N SER A 44 -10.45 -4.64 5.57
CA SER A 44 -11.72 -5.25 5.94
C SER A 44 -11.65 -6.21 7.12
N ALA A 45 -12.67 -6.14 7.98
CA ALA A 45 -12.92 -7.12 9.03
C ALA A 45 -13.57 -8.41 8.51
N THR A 46 -13.82 -8.49 7.20
CA THR A 46 -14.56 -9.60 6.55
C THR A 46 -13.66 -10.59 5.83
N ILE A 47 -12.33 -10.46 5.93
CA ILE A 47 -11.36 -11.37 5.31
C ILE A 47 -10.63 -12.17 6.39
N ASP A 48 -10.03 -13.29 6.00
CA ASP A 48 -9.36 -14.18 6.95
C ASP A 48 -8.18 -13.48 7.63
N ASN A 49 -7.80 -13.94 8.82
CA ASN A 49 -6.69 -13.36 9.58
C ASN A 49 -5.37 -13.43 8.80
N GLU A 50 -5.15 -14.54 8.10
CA GLU A 50 -3.99 -14.79 7.25
C GLU A 50 -3.95 -13.80 6.08
N GLU A 51 -5.09 -13.53 5.45
CA GLU A 51 -5.21 -12.56 4.36
C GLU A 51 -4.99 -11.13 4.85
N ASN A 52 -5.62 -10.77 5.97
CA ASN A 52 -5.41 -9.48 6.63
C ASN A 52 -3.92 -9.28 6.99
N TYR A 53 -3.27 -10.33 7.50
CA TYR A 53 -1.84 -10.30 7.82
C TYR A 53 -0.97 -10.07 6.57
N LEU A 54 -1.27 -10.76 5.47
CA LEU A 54 -0.57 -10.57 4.20
C LEU A 54 -0.80 -9.17 3.62
N MET A 55 -2.03 -8.67 3.64
CA MET A 55 -2.38 -7.33 3.17
C MET A 55 -1.63 -6.26 3.96
N TYR A 56 -1.59 -6.38 5.28
CA TYR A 56 -0.86 -5.43 6.12
C TYR A 56 0.64 -5.42 5.81
N LYS A 57 1.26 -6.60 5.65
CA LYS A 57 2.67 -6.71 5.26
C LYS A 57 2.94 -6.13 3.88
N LEU A 58 2.07 -6.40 2.90
CA LEU A 58 2.20 -5.82 1.57
C LEU A 58 2.15 -4.29 1.62
N MET A 59 1.15 -3.71 2.29
CA MET A 59 1.04 -2.25 2.38
C MET A 59 2.23 -1.61 3.10
N ARG A 60 2.70 -2.20 4.21
CA ARG A 60 3.86 -1.68 4.95
C ARG A 60 5.19 -1.82 4.20
N THR A 61 5.39 -2.91 3.46
CA THR A 61 6.60 -3.09 2.63
C THR A 61 6.65 -2.10 1.46
N LEU A 62 5.50 -1.66 0.95
CA LEU A 62 5.40 -0.58 -0.02
C LEU A 62 5.63 0.82 0.59
N GLY A 63 5.67 0.94 1.92
CA GLY A 63 5.82 2.21 2.63
C GLY A 63 4.50 2.96 2.84
N VAL A 64 3.35 2.32 2.62
CA VAL A 64 2.05 2.96 2.83
C VAL A 64 1.84 3.21 4.33
N ILE A 65 1.43 4.43 4.68
CA ILE A 65 1.11 4.81 6.07
C ILE A 65 -0.37 5.10 6.30
N ASN A 66 -1.10 5.46 5.23
CA ASN A 66 -2.53 5.71 5.25
C ASN A 66 -3.30 4.38 5.15
N LEU A 67 -3.36 3.64 6.25
CA LEU A 67 -4.08 2.37 6.35
C LEU A 67 -5.21 2.52 7.35
N ASP A 68 -6.43 2.21 6.93
CA ASP A 68 -7.60 2.19 7.82
C ASP A 68 -8.41 0.90 7.65
N HIS A 69 -9.27 0.63 8.62
CA HIS A 69 -9.97 -0.64 8.76
C HIS A 69 -11.29 -0.48 9.54
N CYS A 70 -12.26 -1.36 9.34
CA CYS A 70 -13.56 -1.32 10.03
C CYS A 70 -13.43 -1.21 11.57
N ALA A 71 -12.41 -1.83 12.16
CA ALA A 71 -12.14 -1.79 13.61
C ALA A 71 -11.78 -0.40 14.17
N ARG A 72 -11.58 0.61 13.32
CA ARG A 72 -11.37 2.01 13.76
C ARG A 72 -12.68 2.70 14.17
N LEU A 73 -13.81 2.27 13.60
CA LEU A 73 -15.16 2.74 13.92
C LEU A 73 -15.77 1.89 15.04
#